data_AF-A0A6J5JTX5-F1
#
_entry.id   AF-A0A6J5JTX5-F1
#
_cell.length_a   1.000
_cell.length_b   1.000
_cell.length_c   1.000
_cell.angle_alpha   90.00
_cell.angle_beta   90.00
_cell.angle_gamma   90.00
#
_symmetry.space_group_name_H-M   'P 1'
#
loop_
_entity.id
_entity.type
_entity.pdbx_description
1 polymer ?
#
loop_
_entity_poly.entity_id
_entity_poly.type
_entity_poly.pdbx_seq_one_letter_code
_entity_poly.pdbx_strand_id
1 'polypeptide(L)'
;MNLIPSTESIHLERVALEATYQREASEGVPHFERLAAVTDPVITPFVRALKAEGFSIKALRSGCDVLGTCPTCRGRYLYTAIKDGVEYSICPHCREAADRKRS
;
A
#
# COMPACT_ATOMS: atom_id res chain seq x y z
N MET A 1 -13.29 -5.07 -13.80
CA MET A 1 -12.19 -4.16 -13.38
C MET A 1 -11.56 -4.75 -12.12
N ASN A 2 -10.24 -4.87 -12.07
CA ASN A 2 -9.56 -5.29 -10.85
C ASN A 2 -9.49 -4.08 -9.91
N LEU A 3 -10.19 -4.17 -8.78
CA LEU A 3 -10.31 -3.10 -7.79
C LEU A 3 -9.22 -3.18 -6.70
N ILE A 4 -8.36 -4.19 -6.80
CA ILE A 4 -7.21 -4.46 -5.93
C ILE A 4 -6.00 -4.71 -6.82
N PRO A 5 -4.78 -4.41 -6.35
CA PRO A 5 -3.58 -4.70 -7.11
C PRO A 5 -3.44 -6.21 -7.29
N SER A 6 -2.91 -6.61 -8.43
CA SER A 6 -2.68 -8.01 -8.74
C SER A 6 -1.67 -8.63 -7.77
N THR A 7 -1.81 -9.94 -7.52
CA THR A 7 -0.86 -10.66 -6.66
C THR A 7 0.56 -10.62 -7.25
N GLU A 8 0.68 -10.57 -8.57
CA GLU A 8 1.96 -10.42 -9.27
C GLU A 8 2.60 -9.06 -8.97
N SER A 9 1.88 -7.95 -9.13
CA SER A 9 2.38 -6.61 -8.78
C SER A 9 2.82 -6.51 -7.32
N ILE A 10 2.02 -7.07 -6.39
CA ILE A 10 2.39 -7.10 -4.97
C ILE A 10 3.68 -7.89 -4.77
N HIS A 11 3.84 -9.03 -5.46
CA HIS A 11 5.05 -9.85 -5.36
C HIS A 11 6.27 -9.12 -5.90
N LEU A 12 6.16 -8.45 -7.05
CA LEU A 12 7.24 -7.63 -7.61
C LEU A 12 7.69 -6.54 -6.65
N GLU A 13 6.75 -5.83 -6.03
CA GLU A 13 7.08 -4.80 -5.04
C GLU A 13 7.73 -5.37 -3.76
N ARG A 14 7.34 -6.58 -3.34
CA ARG A 14 8.00 -7.29 -2.23
C ARG A 14 9.46 -7.63 -2.57
N VAL A 15 9.69 -8.15 -3.77
CA VAL A 15 11.04 -8.47 -4.25
C VAL A 15 11.89 -7.20 -4.36
N ALA A 16 11.33 -6.10 -4.87
CA ALA A 16 12.01 -4.82 -4.95
C ALA A 16 12.36 -4.23 -3.57
N LEU A 17 11.47 -4.40 -2.58
CA LEU A 17 11.72 -3.96 -1.22
C LEU A 17 12.85 -4.76 -0.57
N GLU A 18 12.85 -6.09 -0.72
CA GLU A 18 13.90 -6.97 -0.23
C GLU A 18 15.25 -6.65 -0.91
N ALA A 19 15.26 -6.45 -2.23
CA ALA A 19 16.47 -6.07 -2.96
C ALA A 19 17.04 -4.73 -2.45
N THR A 20 16.18 -3.78 -2.07
CA THR A 20 16.60 -2.52 -1.46
C THR A 20 17.22 -2.75 -0.09
N TYR A 21 16.59 -3.57 0.75
CA TYR A 21 17.13 -3.92 2.07
C TYR A 21 18.52 -4.57 1.97
N GLN A 22 18.69 -5.53 1.05
CA GLN A 22 19.98 -6.20 0.84
C GLN A 22 21.05 -5.26 0.31
N ARG A 23 20.70 -4.33 -0.58
CA ARG A 23 21.62 -3.30 -1.07
C ARG A 23 22.09 -2.40 0.07
N GLU A 24 21.17 -1.83 0.85
CA GLU A 24 21.51 -0.98 2.00
C GLU A 24 22.38 -1.73 3.03
N ALA A 25 22.10 -3.02 3.24
CA ALA A 25 22.92 -3.88 4.10
C ALA A 25 24.34 -4.07 3.57
N SER A 26 24.49 -4.29 2.25
CA SER A 26 25.80 -4.46 1.60
C SER A 26 26.64 -3.18 1.56
N GLU A 27 25.98 -2.02 1.53
CA GLU A 27 26.60 -0.69 1.62
C GLU A 27 27.01 -0.32 3.06
N GLY A 28 26.72 -1.18 4.03
CA GLY A 28 27.07 -0.97 5.44
C GLY A 28 26.13 -0.01 6.17
N VAL A 29 24.96 0.32 5.60
CA VAL A 29 23.98 1.18 6.25
C VAL A 29 23.49 0.48 7.53
N PRO A 30 23.60 1.13 8.71
CA PRO A 30 23.09 0.58 9.96
C PRO A 30 21.61 0.25 9.84
N HIS A 31 21.18 -0.87 10.45
CA HIS A 31 19.80 -1.36 10.29
C HIS A 31 18.71 -0.31 10.58
N PHE A 32 18.93 0.58 11.56
CA PHE A 32 17.98 1.62 11.94
C PHE A 32 17.91 2.81 10.95
N GLU A 33 18.90 2.94 10.06
CA GLU A 33 18.94 3.94 8.99
C GLU A 33 18.47 3.38 7.64
N ARG A 34 18.24 2.07 7.54
CA ARG A 34 17.76 1.41 6.32
C ARG A 34 16.30 1.78 6.08
N LEU A 35 16.03 2.42 4.94
CA LEU A 35 14.68 2.85 4.58
C LEU A 35 13.76 1.64 4.40
N ALA A 36 14.28 0.52 3.88
CA ALA A 36 13.49 -0.69 3.71
C ALA A 36 13.23 -1.44 5.03
N ALA A 37 14.12 -1.33 6.02
CA ALA A 37 13.98 -2.03 7.30
C ALA A 37 12.83 -1.49 8.17
N VAL A 38 12.45 -0.22 7.96
CA VAL A 38 11.39 0.47 8.72
C VAL A 38 10.01 0.31 8.07
N THR A 39 9.95 -0.29 6.87
CA THR A 39 8.69 -0.43 6.13
C THR A 39 7.91 -1.70 6.47
N ASP A 40 6.58 -1.59 6.51
CA ASP A 40 5.70 -2.75 6.72
C ASP A 40 5.71 -3.67 5.49
N PRO A 41 5.95 -4.99 5.65
CA PRO A 41 6.13 -5.94 4.54
C PRO A 41 4.83 -6.33 3.83
N VAL A 42 3.67 -5.94 4.36
CA VAL A 42 2.35 -6.21 3.77
C VAL A 42 1.77 -4.93 3.16
N ILE A 43 1.79 -3.84 3.92
CA ILE A 43 1.17 -2.57 3.55
C ILE A 43 1.98 -1.88 2.48
N THR A 44 3.30 -1.79 2.63
CA THR A 44 4.16 -1.03 1.71
C THR A 44 4.11 -1.60 0.29
N PRO A 45 4.32 -2.91 0.08
CA PRO A 45 4.26 -3.48 -1.27
C PRO A 45 2.86 -3.38 -1.89
N PHE A 46 1.81 -3.50 -1.06
CA PHE A 46 0.44 -3.36 -1.51
C PHE A 46 0.13 -1.94 -2.02
N VAL A 47 0.52 -0.91 -1.25
CA VAL A 47 0.32 0.49 -1.63
C VAL A 47 1.14 0.87 -2.85
N ARG A 48 2.38 0.38 -2.96
CA ARG A 48 3.21 0.59 -4.16
C ARG A 48 2.60 -0.07 -5.39
N ALA A 49 2.11 -1.31 -5.26
CA ALA A 49 1.44 -2.01 -6.34
C ALA A 49 0.17 -1.31 -6.80
N LEU A 50 -0.64 -0.77 -5.87
CA LEU A 50 -1.79 0.09 -6.21
C LEU A 50 -1.37 1.27 -7.07
N LYS A 51 -0.34 2.00 -6.66
CA LYS A 51 0.18 3.17 -7.40
C LYS A 51 0.70 2.77 -8.78
N ALA A 52 1.44 1.66 -8.88
CA ALA A 52 1.94 1.11 -10.14
C ALA A 52 0.80 0.75 -11.12
N GLU A 53 -0.34 0.28 -10.59
CA GLU A 53 -1.54 -0.04 -11.37
C GLU A 53 -2.49 1.16 -11.61
N GLY A 54 -2.01 2.38 -11.35
CA GLY A 54 -2.69 3.63 -11.68
C GLY A 54 -3.69 4.13 -10.63
N PHE A 55 -3.70 3.55 -9.42
CA PHE A 55 -4.52 4.07 -8.33
C PHE A 55 -3.82 5.26 -7.65
N SER A 56 -4.59 6.29 -7.31
CA SER A 56 -4.17 7.36 -6.41
C SER A 56 -4.74 7.13 -5.02
N ILE A 57 -3.96 7.38 -3.96
CA ILE A 57 -4.47 7.29 -2.57
C ILE A 57 -4.90 8.68 -2.13
N LYS A 58 -6.10 8.78 -1.57
CA LYS A 58 -6.63 10.03 -1.02
C LYS A 58 -5.79 10.44 0.18
N ALA A 59 -5.23 11.63 0.13
CA ALA A 59 -4.48 12.24 1.21
C ALA A 59 -5.18 13.50 1.74
N LEU A 60 -4.92 13.81 3.01
CA LEU A 60 -5.25 15.10 3.62
C LEU A 60 -4.41 16.21 2.98
N ARG A 61 -4.78 17.48 3.21
CA ARG A 61 -3.99 18.64 2.74
C ARG A 61 -2.56 18.65 3.28
N SER A 62 -2.31 17.98 4.41
CA SER A 62 -0.98 17.81 5.00
C SER A 62 -0.10 16.78 4.29
N GLY A 63 -0.64 16.04 3.31
CA GLY A 63 0.06 14.95 2.61
C GLY A 63 -0.06 13.59 3.30
N CYS A 64 -0.74 13.49 4.44
CA CYS A 64 -0.98 12.21 5.10
C CYS A 64 -2.12 11.43 4.43
N ASP A 65 -1.93 10.13 4.20
CA ASP A 65 -2.98 9.27 3.67
C ASP A 65 -4.21 9.25 4.58
N VAL A 66 -5.41 9.31 3.98
CA VAL A 66 -6.67 9.16 4.70
C VAL A 66 -6.90 7.68 4.98
N LEU A 67 -6.70 7.29 6.23
CA LEU A 67 -6.90 5.94 6.71
C LEU A 67 -8.22 5.79 7.49
N GLY A 68 -8.87 4.65 7.31
CA GLY A 68 -10.04 4.23 8.09
C GLY A 68 -9.85 2.86 8.73
N THR A 69 -10.88 2.41 9.43
CA THR A 69 -10.94 1.06 10.01
C THR A 69 -11.66 0.12 9.05
N CYS A 70 -11.04 -1.00 8.71
CA CYS A 70 -11.66 -2.05 7.88
C CYS A 70 -12.81 -2.71 8.65
N PRO A 71 -14.04 -2.79 8.10
CA PRO A 71 -15.17 -3.43 8.79
C PRO A 71 -14.99 -4.94 8.95
N THR A 72 -14.25 -5.59 8.05
CA THR A 72 -14.03 -7.05 8.05
C THR A 72 -12.99 -7.46 9.09
N CYS A 73 -11.76 -6.92 9.01
CA CYS A 73 -10.66 -7.32 9.89
C CYS A 73 -10.40 -6.38 11.06
N ARG A 74 -11.12 -5.25 11.16
CA ARG A 74 -10.93 -4.19 12.18
C ARG A 74 -9.54 -3.53 12.19
N GLY A 75 -8.72 -3.79 11.17
CA GLY A 75 -7.42 -3.14 10.99
C GLY A 75 -7.54 -1.67 10.60
N ARG A 76 -6.53 -0.84 10.95
CA ARG A 76 -6.54 0.63 10.77
C ARG A 76 -6.02 1.11 9.40
N TYR A 77 -5.70 0.21 8.49
CA TYR A 77 -5.13 0.52 7.18
C TYR A 77 -6.17 0.35 6.06
N LEU A 78 -7.38 0.87 6.25
CA LEU A 78 -8.35 0.97 5.16
C LEU A 78 -8.06 2.24 4.34
N TYR A 79 -7.54 2.07 3.13
CA TYR A 79 -7.22 3.17 2.23
C TYR A 79 -8.44 3.60 1.43
N THR A 80 -8.52 4.90 1.14
CA THR A 80 -9.40 5.40 0.08
C THR A 80 -8.58 5.55 -1.21
N ALA A 81 -8.73 4.62 -2.13
CA ALA A 81 -8.07 4.65 -3.43
C ALA A 81 -8.99 5.25 -4.50
N ILE A 82 -8.42 5.92 -5.48
CA ILE A 82 -9.11 6.60 -6.57
C ILE A 82 -8.58 6.04 -7.87
N LYS A 83 -9.47 5.53 -8.73
CA LYS A 83 -9.14 5.08 -10.08
C LYS A 83 -10.28 5.46 -11.02
N ASP A 84 -9.93 6.05 -12.15
CA ASP A 84 -10.89 6.52 -13.16
C ASP A 84 -12.02 7.40 -12.59
N GLY A 85 -11.71 8.18 -11.55
CA GLY A 85 -12.67 9.09 -10.88
C GLY A 85 -13.59 8.43 -9.85
N VAL A 86 -13.44 7.12 -9.59
CA VAL A 86 -14.24 6.38 -8.60
C VAL A 86 -13.41 6.13 -7.33
N GLU A 87 -14.03 6.34 -6.16
CA GLU A 87 -13.41 6.07 -4.86
C GLU A 87 -13.73 4.66 -4.36
N TYR A 88 -12.68 3.91 -4.00
CA TYR A 88 -12.74 2.56 -3.47
C TYR A 88 -12.15 2.50 -2.07
N SER A 89 -12.80 1.76 -1.17
CA SER A 89 -12.24 1.42 0.13
C SER A 89 -11.45 0.13 0.00
N ILE A 90 -10.13 0.17 0.22
CA ILE A 90 -9.24 -0.97 -0.02
C ILE A 90 -8.45 -1.31 1.25
N CYS A 91 -8.45 -2.59 1.63
CA CYS A 91 -7.69 -3.08 2.79
C CYS A 91 -6.52 -3.99 2.34
N PRO A 92 -5.27 -3.70 2.72
CA PRO A 92 -4.10 -4.50 2.35
C PRO A 92 -4.10 -5.90 2.99
N HIS A 93 -4.72 -6.04 4.16
CA HIS A 93 -4.78 -7.32 4.89
C HIS A 93 -5.88 -8.23 4.36
N CYS A 94 -7.07 -7.69 4.08
CA CYS A 94 -8.17 -8.48 3.50
C CYS A 94 -7.96 -8.73 2.01
N ARG A 95 -7.19 -7.87 1.31
CA ARG A 95 -7.08 -7.84 -0.14
C ARG A 95 -8.46 -7.75 -0.81
N GLU A 96 -9.34 -6.98 -0.20
CA GLU A 96 -10.69 -6.73 -0.69
C GLU A 96 -10.86 -5.23 -0.96
N ALA A 97 -11.62 -4.92 -2.00
CA ALA A 97 -12.05 -3.57 -2.33
C ALA A 97 -13.58 -3.52 -2.31
N ALA A 98 -14.12 -2.49 -1.67
CA ALA A 98 -15.54 -2.19 -1.68
C ALA A 98 -15.76 -0.79 -2.27
N ASP A 99 -16.77 -0.65 -3.14
CA ASP A 99 -17.22 0.65 -3.61
C ASP A 99 -17.57 1.52 -2.40
N ARG A 100 -16.91 2.67 -2.29
CA ARG A 100 -17.26 3.65 -1.29
C ARG A 100 -18.48 4.40 -1.81
N LYS A 101 -19.68 3.81 -1.71
CA LYS A 101 -20.92 4.52 -2.01
C LYS A 101 -20.90 5.82 -1.19
N ARG A 102 -20.93 6.93 -1.91
CA ARG A 102 -21.01 8.28 -1.35
C ARG A 102 -22.33 8.37 -0.59
N SER A 103 -22.28 8.13 0.71
CA SER A 103 -23.41 8.41 1.60
C SER A 103 -23.60 9.92 1.77
#